data_AF-A0A4V1UCS4-F1
#
_entry.id   AF-A0A4V1UCS4-F1
#
_cell.length_a   1.000
_cell.length_b   1.000
_cell.length_c   1.000
_cell.angle_alpha   90.00
_cell.angle_beta   90.00
_cell.angle_gamma   90.00
#
_symmetry.space_group_name_H-M   'P 1'
#
loop_
_entity.id
_entity.type
_entity.pdbx_description
1 polymer ?
#
loop_
_entity_poly.entity_id
_entity_poly.type
_entity_poly.pdbx_seq_one_letter_code
_entity_poly.pdbx_strand_id
1 'polypeptide(L)'
;MEKAILAGGCFWGVEELIRKLPGVQQTVVGYTGGDVPNATYRNHGTHAEGIEIVFDPQQLSYRRLLEFFFQIHDPTTLNRQGNDRGLSYRSAIFYLSDEQKQTAQDLIKEMEA
;
A
#
# COMPACT_ATOMS: atom_id res chain seq x y z
N MET A 1 7.78 -16.90 -1.02
CA MET A 1 6.64 -16.02 -0.75
C MET A 1 7.12 -14.85 0.07
N GLU A 2 6.75 -13.64 -0.33
CA GLU A 2 7.04 -12.40 0.36
C GLU A 2 5.73 -11.64 0.63
N LYS A 3 5.75 -10.71 1.59
CA LYS A 3 4.60 -9.88 1.94
C LYS A 3 4.91 -8.39 1.76
N ALA A 4 3.93 -7.62 1.32
CA ALA A 4 3.95 -6.16 1.31
C ALA A 4 2.70 -5.60 1.98
N ILE A 5 2.83 -4.43 2.63
CA ILE A 5 1.69 -3.71 3.20
C ILE A 5 1.70 -2.27 2.67
N LEU A 6 0.64 -1.92 1.93
CA LEU A 6 0.51 -0.64 1.22
C LEU A 6 -0.81 0.06 1.58
N ALA A 7 -0.85 1.38 1.51
CA ALA A 7 -2.07 2.19 1.63
C ALA A 7 -2.04 3.32 0.61
N GLY A 8 -3.11 3.50 -0.17
CA GLY A 8 -3.11 4.44 -1.31
C GLY A 8 -4.47 5.04 -1.64
N GLY A 9 -5.38 5.12 -0.67
CA GLY A 9 -6.77 5.55 -0.88
C GLY A 9 -7.77 4.48 -0.46
N CYS A 10 -8.97 4.50 -1.03
CA CYS A 10 -9.97 3.46 -0.77
C CYS A 10 -9.41 2.07 -1.14
N PHE A 11 -9.34 1.18 -0.16
CA PHE A 11 -8.70 -0.13 -0.33
C PHE A 11 -9.38 -1.06 -1.35
N TRP A 12 -10.64 -0.80 -1.72
CA TRP A 12 -11.39 -1.63 -2.68
C TRP A 12 -10.82 -1.48 -4.08
N GLY A 13 -10.55 -0.24 -4.50
CA GLY A 13 -9.95 0.04 -5.80
C GLY A 13 -8.51 -0.46 -5.87
N VAL A 14 -7.76 -0.27 -4.79
CA VAL A 14 -6.37 -0.75 -4.69
C VAL A 14 -6.32 -2.29 -4.76
N GLU A 15 -7.15 -3.00 -4.00
CA GLU A 15 -7.20 -4.46 -4.02
C GLU A 15 -7.62 -5.01 -5.38
N GLU A 16 -8.67 -4.45 -6.00
CA GLU A 16 -9.17 -4.94 -7.29
C GLU A 16 -8.13 -4.82 -8.42
N LEU A 17 -7.24 -3.83 -8.35
CA LEU A 17 -6.15 -3.65 -9.29
C LEU A 17 -4.95 -4.54 -8.96
N ILE A 18 -4.51 -4.56 -7.70
CA ILE A 18 -3.32 -5.31 -7.27
C ILE A 18 -3.53 -6.82 -7.39
N ARG A 19 -4.71 -7.35 -7.05
CA ARG A 19 -4.97 -8.80 -7.08
C ARG A 19 -4.87 -9.43 -8.47
N LYS A 20 -4.84 -8.62 -9.53
CA LYS A 20 -4.71 -9.05 -10.93
C LYS A 20 -3.25 -9.10 -11.41
N LEU A 21 -2.30 -8.59 -10.62
CA LEU A 21 -0.89 -8.61 -10.99
C LEU A 21 -0.36 -10.06 -11.00
N PRO A 22 0.29 -10.51 -12.11
CA PRO A 22 0.97 -11.79 -12.13
C PRO A 22 1.97 -11.89 -10.97
N GLY A 23 1.97 -13.02 -10.27
CA GLY A 23 2.81 -13.26 -9.09
C GLY A 23 2.13 -12.93 -7.76
N VAL A 24 1.05 -12.15 -7.73
CA VAL A 24 0.23 -11.98 -6.51
C VAL A 24 -0.55 -13.27 -6.24
N GLN A 25 -0.47 -13.77 -5.01
CA GLN A 25 -1.13 -15.02 -4.58
C GLN A 25 -2.33 -14.76 -3.67
N GLN A 26 -2.25 -13.73 -2.82
CA GLN A 26 -3.33 -13.38 -1.91
C GLN A 26 -3.30 -11.89 -1.59
N THR A 27 -4.48 -11.31 -1.40
CA THR A 27 -4.67 -9.96 -0.86
C THR A 27 -5.63 -10.00 0.32
N VAL A 28 -5.41 -9.12 1.30
CA VAL A 28 -6.35 -8.88 2.41
C VAL A 28 -6.34 -7.39 2.72
N VAL A 29 -7.52 -6.77 2.72
CA VAL A 29 -7.67 -5.36 3.13
C VAL A 29 -7.89 -5.22 4.64
N GLY A 30 -7.50 -4.07 5.19
CA GLY A 30 -7.67 -3.78 6.61
C GLY A 30 -7.21 -2.38 7.00
N TYR A 31 -6.95 -2.20 8.30
CA TYR A 31 -6.54 -0.93 8.89
C TYR A 31 -5.17 -1.05 9.53
N THR A 32 -4.21 -0.21 9.13
CA THR A 32 -2.81 -0.31 9.61
C THR A 32 -2.17 1.06 9.83
N GLY A 33 -1.07 1.09 10.59
CA GLY A 33 -0.26 2.29 10.81
C GLY A 33 -0.91 3.38 11.67
N GLY A 34 -1.84 3.01 12.57
CA GLY A 34 -2.48 3.93 13.49
C GLY A 34 -2.31 3.55 14.96
N ASP A 35 -3.23 4.01 15.79
CA ASP A 35 -3.11 4.15 17.25
C ASP A 35 -4.06 3.28 18.07
N VAL A 36 -5.04 2.60 17.45
CA VAL A 36 -6.08 1.85 18.16
C VAL A 36 -6.00 0.35 17.89
N PRO A 37 -6.12 -0.51 18.91
CA PRO A 37 -6.26 -1.94 18.70
C PRO A 37 -7.67 -2.28 18.17
N ASN A 38 -7.81 -3.46 17.53
CA ASN A 38 -9.10 -3.98 17.05
C ASN A 38 -9.87 -3.01 16.15
N ALA A 39 -9.17 -2.35 15.23
CA ALA A 39 -9.73 -1.39 14.30
C ALA A 39 -10.87 -2.01 13.44
N THR A 40 -11.90 -1.21 13.20
CA THR A 40 -13.07 -1.54 12.37
C THR A 40 -13.40 -0.40 11.43
N TYR A 41 -14.26 -0.63 10.44
CA TYR A 41 -14.71 0.41 9.51
C TYR A 41 -15.29 1.65 10.21
N ARG A 42 -15.98 1.48 11.34
CA ARG A 42 -16.57 2.61 12.09
C ARG A 42 -15.62 3.20 13.13
N ASN A 43 -14.53 2.52 13.45
CA ASN A 43 -13.59 2.94 14.48
C ASN A 43 -12.19 2.38 14.19
N HIS A 44 -11.37 3.17 13.49
CA HIS A 44 -10.00 2.81 13.14
C HIS A 44 -9.00 3.94 13.47
N GLY A 45 -9.39 4.94 14.26
CA GLY A 45 -8.51 6.03 14.71
C GLY A 45 -7.70 6.66 13.56
N THR A 46 -6.38 6.65 13.71
CA THR A 46 -5.41 7.18 12.74
C THR A 46 -4.90 6.14 11.73
N HIS A 47 -5.43 4.92 11.73
CA HIS A 47 -5.05 3.90 10.75
C HIS A 47 -5.40 4.35 9.32
N ALA A 48 -4.58 3.94 8.35
CA ALA A 48 -4.91 4.00 6.94
C ALA A 48 -5.75 2.77 6.55
N GLU A 49 -6.61 2.94 5.55
CA GLU A 49 -7.07 1.82 4.74
C GLU A 49 -5.88 1.27 3.96
N GLY A 50 -5.54 0.02 4.22
CA GLY A 50 -4.38 -0.64 3.64
C GLY A 50 -4.67 -2.06 3.17
N ILE A 51 -3.70 -2.62 2.47
CA ILE A 51 -3.75 -3.96 1.89
C ILE A 51 -2.48 -4.73 2.26
N GLU A 52 -2.62 -5.94 2.79
CA GLU A 52 -1.55 -6.95 2.84
C GLU A 52 -1.58 -7.75 1.54
N ILE A 53 -0.41 -7.88 0.91
CA ILE A 53 -0.22 -8.53 -0.39
C ILE A 53 0.80 -9.63 -0.21
N VAL A 54 0.42 -10.88 -0.46
CA VAL A 54 1.33 -12.02 -0.51
C VAL A 54 1.66 -12.31 -1.97
N PHE A 55 2.94 -12.29 -2.33
CA PHE A 55 3.39 -12.46 -3.71
C PHE A 55 4.59 -13.41 -3.82
N ASP A 56 4.77 -13.97 -5.01
CA ASP A 56 5.93 -14.79 -5.37
C ASP A 56 7.06 -13.91 -5.94
N PRO A 57 8.18 -13.73 -5.20
CA PRO A 57 9.28 -12.87 -5.66
C PRO A 57 9.99 -13.40 -6.92
N GLN A 58 9.77 -14.66 -7.32
CA GLN A 58 10.28 -15.18 -8.60
C GLN A 58 9.47 -14.67 -9.81
N GLN A 59 8.24 -14.22 -9.61
CA GLN A 59 7.34 -13.72 -10.65
C GLN A 59 7.13 -12.20 -10.58
N LEU A 60 7.12 -11.64 -9.37
CA LEU A 60 6.89 -10.23 -9.11
C LEU A 60 7.87 -9.73 -8.05
N SER A 61 8.77 -8.81 -8.42
CA SER A 61 9.64 -8.19 -7.43
C SER A 61 8.88 -7.14 -6.60
N TYR A 62 9.32 -6.92 -5.36
CA TYR A 62 8.77 -5.86 -4.51
C TYR A 62 8.85 -4.47 -5.19
N ARG A 63 9.95 -4.19 -5.90
CA ARG A 63 10.10 -2.96 -6.68
C ARG A 63 9.02 -2.81 -7.76
N ARG A 64 8.76 -3.86 -8.55
CA ARG A 64 7.70 -3.82 -9.58
C ARG A 64 6.31 -3.65 -8.96
N LEU A 65 6.08 -4.27 -7.80
CA LEU A 65 4.84 -4.06 -7.05
C LEU A 65 4.68 -2.59 -6.63
N LEU A 66 5.75 -1.94 -6.13
CA LEU A 66 5.71 -0.52 -5.78
C LEU A 66 5.55 0.39 -7.00
N GLU A 67 6.21 0.11 -8.12
CA GLU A 67 6.04 0.86 -9.36
C GLU A 67 4.59 0.81 -9.84
N PHE A 68 3.95 -0.36 -9.80
CA PHE A 68 2.52 -0.48 -10.11
C PHE A 68 1.66 0.27 -9.09
N PHE A 69 1.96 0.15 -7.80
CA PHE A 69 1.26 0.88 -6.75
C PHE A 69 1.26 2.40 -7.02
N PHE A 70 2.40 2.99 -7.38
CA PHE A 70 2.51 4.40 -7.73
C PHE A 70 1.78 4.79 -9.03
N GLN A 71 1.46 3.84 -9.92
CA GLN A 71 0.66 4.12 -11.13
C GLN A 71 -0.84 4.18 -10.86
N ILE A 72 -1.33 3.50 -9.82
CA ILE A 72 -2.77 3.32 -9.57
C ILE A 72 -3.36 4.29 -8.55
N HIS A 73 -2.55 5.13 -7.92
CA HIS A 73 -2.98 6.16 -6.98
C HIS A 73 -2.10 7.41 -7.13
N ASP A 74 -2.60 8.59 -6.77
CA ASP A 74 -1.79 9.82 -6.71
C ASP A 74 -1.03 9.89 -5.36
N PRO A 75 0.31 9.70 -5.33
CA PRO A 75 1.10 9.74 -4.10
C PRO A 75 1.41 11.15 -3.62
N THR A 76 1.07 12.19 -4.39
CA THR A 76 1.44 13.59 -4.10
C THR A 76 0.39 14.31 -3.26
N THR A 77 -0.82 13.74 -3.14
CA THR A 77 -1.92 14.35 -2.40
C THR A 77 -1.94 13.93 -0.93
N LEU A 78 -1.58 14.87 -0.05
CA LEU A 78 -1.55 14.63 1.39
C LEU A 78 -2.94 14.27 1.93
N ASN A 79 -3.05 13.11 2.58
CA ASN A 79 -4.28 12.63 3.26
C ASN A 79 -5.53 12.66 2.37
N ARG A 80 -5.35 12.34 1.08
CA ARG A 80 -6.42 12.33 0.09
C ARG A 80 -6.10 11.34 -1.03
N GLN A 81 -7.13 10.73 -1.61
CA GLN A 81 -7.04 10.07 -2.90
C GLN A 81 -8.33 10.33 -3.68
N GLY A 82 -8.22 10.94 -4.86
CA GLY A 82 -9.40 11.39 -5.61
C GLY A 82 -10.35 12.24 -4.76
N ASN A 83 -11.59 11.78 -4.61
CA ASN A 83 -12.62 12.46 -3.80
C ASN A 83 -12.56 12.09 -2.30
N ASP A 84 -11.85 11.03 -1.93
CA ASP A 84 -11.78 10.54 -0.56
C ASP A 84 -10.74 11.33 0.24
N ARG A 85 -11.16 11.95 1.35
CA ARG A 85 -10.33 12.85 2.17
C ARG A 85 -10.25 12.38 3.61
N GLY A 86 -9.05 12.43 4.18
CA GLY A 86 -8.78 12.06 5.57
C GLY A 86 -7.55 11.17 5.72
N LEU A 87 -7.11 11.01 6.98
CA LEU A 87 -5.95 10.18 7.33
C LEU A 87 -6.09 8.73 6.87
N SER A 88 -7.33 8.22 6.77
CA SER A 88 -7.64 6.89 6.26
C SER A 88 -7.11 6.67 4.83
N TYR A 89 -7.06 7.71 4.02
CA TYR A 89 -6.78 7.60 2.57
C TYR A 89 -5.39 8.11 2.19
N ARG A 90 -4.48 8.25 3.17
CA ARG A 90 -3.11 8.67 2.91
C ARG A 90 -2.32 7.61 2.12
N SER A 91 -1.37 8.07 1.32
CA SER A 91 -0.36 7.19 0.74
C SER A 91 0.66 6.76 1.81
N ALA A 92 0.93 5.46 1.94
CA ALA A 92 1.94 4.92 2.83
C ALA A 92 2.46 3.54 2.37
N ILE A 93 3.73 3.29 2.65
CA ILE A 93 4.39 1.99 2.49
C ILE A 93 4.85 1.53 3.87
N PHE A 94 4.35 0.38 4.32
CA PHE A 94 4.71 -0.21 5.61
C PHE A 94 5.66 -1.39 5.37
N TYR A 95 6.96 -1.08 5.30
CA TYR A 95 8.00 -2.06 5.03
C TYR A 95 8.14 -3.10 6.16
N LEU A 96 8.41 -4.35 5.78
CA LEU A 96 8.61 -5.48 6.69
C LEU A 96 10.08 -5.88 6.86
N SER A 97 10.98 -5.27 6.08
CA SER A 97 12.43 -5.47 6.15
C SER A 97 13.19 -4.21 5.76
N ASP A 98 14.47 -4.16 6.11
CA ASP A 98 15.37 -3.08 5.68
C ASP A 98 15.54 -3.05 4.15
N GLU A 99 15.47 -4.20 3.48
CA GLU A 99 15.54 -4.29 2.02
C GLU A 99 14.30 -3.65 1.35
N GLN A 100 13.10 -3.90 1.89
CA GLN A 100 11.88 -3.23 1.43
C GLN A 100 11.94 -1.73 1.68
N LYS A 101 12.45 -1.32 2.84
CA LYS A 101 12.65 0.09 3.16
C LYS A 101 13.57 0.77 2.15
N GLN A 102 14.73 0.18 1.89
CA GLN A 102 15.72 0.71 0.95
C GLN A 102 15.12 0.79 -0.47
N THR A 103 14.48 -0.28 -0.93
CA THR A 103 13.83 -0.33 -2.25
C THR A 103 12.76 0.76 -2.40
N ALA A 104 11.92 0.97 -1.37
CA ALA A 104 10.90 2.01 -1.39
C ALA A 104 11.52 3.42 -1.44
N GLN A 105 12.55 3.67 -0.62
CA GLN A 105 13.24 4.96 -0.57
C GLN A 105 13.95 5.29 -1.88
N ASP A 106 14.59 4.31 -2.52
CA ASP A 106 15.28 4.52 -3.79
C ASP A 106 14.29 4.81 -4.91
N LEU A 107 13.19 4.06 -5.00
CA LEU A 107 12.15 4.33 -5.99
C LEU A 107 11.50 5.71 -5.82
N ILE A 108 11.21 6.13 -4.58
CA ILE A 108 10.66 7.47 -4.31
C ILE A 108 11.64 8.56 -4.78
N LYS A 109 12.94 8.43 -4.47
CA LYS A 109 13.96 9.38 -4.94
C LYS A 109 14.05 9.46 -6.45
N GLU A 110 13.93 8.33 -7.15
CA GLU A 110 13.95 8.28 -8.61
C GLU A 110 12.72 8.97 -9.23
N MET A 111 11.56 8.91 -8.58
CA MET A 111 10.34 9.57 -9.05
C MET A 111 10.33 11.09 -8.81
N GLU A 112 11.09 11.56 -7.82
CA GLU A 112 11.23 12.98 -7.49
C GLU A 112 12.33 13.70 -8.31
N ALA A 113 13.17 12.95 -9.02
CA ALA A 113 14.27 13.45 -9.84
C ALA A 113 13.81 13.94 -11.23
#